data_AF-A0AA46TCJ4-F1
#
_entry.id   AF-A0AA46TCJ4-F1
#
_cell.length_a   1.000
_cell.length_b   1.000
_cell.length_c   1.000
_cell.angle_alpha   90.00
_cell.angle_beta   90.00
_cell.angle_gamma   90.00
#
_symmetry.space_group_name_H-M   'P 1'
#
loop_
_entity.id
_entity.type
_entity.pdbx_description
1 polymer ?
#
loop_
_entity_poly.entity_id
_entity_poly.type
_entity_poly.pdbx_seq_one_letter_code
_entity_poly.pdbx_strand_id
1 'polypeptide(L)'
;MNIVIKRYALKFFVKVEQHSIQNDHVHLLIRGTRRSKIQSFLRVVPGQFAQNLTDTLKNKEAKEKIWKYRPFTRVIKGFKPYQIVRDYIQLNECEANGRPYLKTRLRGLSQEQLRELWEY
;
A
#
# COMPACT_ATOMS: atom_id res chain seq x y z
N MET A 1 3.62 6.18 -8.71
CA MET A 1 3.37 4.74 -8.46
C MET A 1 4.65 3.92 -8.63
N ASN A 2 4.99 3.08 -7.64
CA ASN A 2 6.17 2.21 -7.66
C ASN A 2 6.23 1.26 -8.88
N ILE A 3 7.42 1.05 -9.45
CA ILE A 3 7.65 0.28 -10.69
C ILE A 3 7.26 -1.20 -10.54
N VAL A 4 7.58 -1.84 -9.41
CA VAL A 4 7.25 -3.26 -9.14
C VAL A 4 5.75 -3.42 -9.05
N ILE A 5 5.08 -2.57 -8.27
CA ILE A 5 3.62 -2.58 -8.12
C ILE A 5 2.97 -2.41 -9.50
N LYS A 6 3.40 -1.40 -10.28
CA LYS A 6 2.86 -1.13 -11.63
C LYS A 6 3.01 -2.35 -12.56
N ARG A 7 4.20 -2.95 -12.60
CA ARG A 7 4.51 -4.10 -13.46
C ARG A 7 3.59 -5.28 -13.17
N TYR A 8 3.45 -5.65 -11.89
CA TYR A 8 2.67 -6.83 -11.51
C TYR A 8 1.17 -6.56 -11.47
N ALA A 9 0.74 -5.31 -11.25
CA ALA A 9 -0.64 -4.89 -11.42
C ALA A 9 -1.12 -5.16 -12.85
N LEU A 10 -0.33 -4.74 -13.85
CA LEU A 10 -0.61 -5.02 -15.26
C LEU A 10 -0.59 -6.53 -15.55
N LYS A 11 0.45 -7.25 -15.11
CA LYS A 11 0.59 -8.71 -15.34
C LYS A 11 -0.59 -9.52 -14.82
N PHE A 12 -1.15 -9.13 -13.68
CA PHE A 12 -2.24 -9.86 -13.03
C PHE A 12 -3.61 -9.23 -13.22
N PHE A 13 -3.74 -8.18 -14.05
CA PHE A 13 -5.02 -7.49 -14.27
C PHE A 13 -5.64 -6.98 -12.96
N VAL A 14 -4.79 -6.49 -12.06
CA VAL A 14 -5.20 -5.88 -10.79
C VAL A 14 -5.10 -4.38 -10.95
N LYS A 15 -6.19 -3.65 -10.71
CA LYS A 15 -6.19 -2.20 -10.64
C LYS A 15 -5.70 -1.79 -9.25
N VAL A 16 -4.64 -1.01 -9.20
CA VAL A 16 -4.18 -0.35 -7.96
C VAL A 16 -4.85 1.02 -7.94
N GLU A 17 -5.72 1.24 -6.96
CA GLU A 17 -6.45 2.49 -6.81
C GLU A 17 -5.65 3.48 -5.97
N GLN A 18 -5.02 3.00 -4.90
CA GLN A 18 -4.06 3.74 -4.09
C GLN A 18 -2.99 2.80 -3.53
N HIS A 19 -1.86 3.38 -3.15
CA HIS A 19 -0.78 2.69 -2.48
C HIS A 19 -0.06 3.68 -1.57
N SER A 20 0.51 3.18 -0.49
CA SER A 20 1.34 3.97 0.39
C SER A 20 2.47 3.09 0.92
N ILE A 21 3.71 3.56 0.81
CA ILE A 21 4.91 2.79 1.15
C ILE A 21 5.57 3.48 2.35
N GLN A 22 5.61 2.78 3.48
CA GLN A 22 6.27 3.20 4.71
C GLN A 22 7.61 2.45 4.84
N ASN A 23 8.40 2.86 5.83
CA ASN A 23 9.68 2.22 6.13
C ASN A 23 9.52 0.76 6.61
N ASP A 24 8.43 0.44 7.31
CA ASP A 24 8.19 -0.87 7.95
C ASP A 24 6.97 -1.63 7.40
N HIS A 25 6.10 -0.98 6.62
CA HIS A 25 4.92 -1.61 6.03
C HIS A 25 4.46 -0.95 4.72
N VAL A 26 3.49 -1.58 4.06
CA VAL A 26 2.93 -1.09 2.78
C VAL A 26 1.42 -1.25 2.81
N HIS A 27 0.69 -0.19 2.46
CA HIS A 27 -0.76 -0.23 2.25
C HIS A 27 -1.11 -0.24 0.77
N LEU A 28 -2.08 -1.06 0.39
CA LEU A 28 -2.57 -1.17 -0.98
C LEU A 28 -4.10 -1.18 -1.00
N LEU A 29 -4.70 -0.29 -1.79
CA LEU A 29 -6.09 -0.37 -2.20
C LEU A 29 -6.16 -0.89 -3.62
N ILE A 30 -6.66 -2.11 -3.77
CA ILE A 30 -6.69 -2.80 -5.06
C ILE A 30 -8.09 -3.28 -5.42
N ARG A 31 -8.33 -3.36 -6.73
CA ARG A 31 -9.56 -3.89 -7.32
C ARG A 31 -9.20 -4.94 -8.36
N GLY A 32 -9.92 -6.05 -8.36
CA GLY A 32 -9.75 -7.11 -9.33
C GLY A 32 -11.04 -7.92 -9.45
N THR A 33 -11.24 -8.53 -10.61
CA THR A 33 -12.44 -9.33 -10.92
C THR A 33 -12.29 -10.79 -10.49
N ARG A 34 -11.05 -11.30 -10.44
CA ARG A 34 -10.75 -12.71 -10.12
C ARG A 34 -9.86 -12.81 -8.88
N ARG A 35 -10.34 -13.55 -7.88
CA ARG A 35 -9.61 -13.80 -6.61
C ARG A 35 -8.23 -14.42 -6.83
N SER A 36 -8.10 -15.38 -7.75
CA SER A 36 -6.82 -16.05 -8.04
C SER A 36 -5.75 -15.11 -8.59
N LYS A 37 -6.16 -14.08 -9.35
CA LYS A 37 -5.27 -13.05 -9.87
C LYS A 37 -4.80 -12.10 -8.77
N ILE A 38 -5.72 -11.68 -7.89
CA ILE A 38 -5.39 -10.90 -6.69
C ILE A 38 -4.41 -11.67 -5.79
N GLN A 39 -4.66 -12.95 -5.53
CA GLN A 39 -3.74 -13.78 -4.74
C GLN A 39 -2.36 -13.91 -5.38
N SER A 40 -2.31 -14.01 -6.72
CA SER A 40 -1.04 -14.05 -7.44
C SER A 40 -0.28 -12.73 -7.34
N PHE A 41 -0.98 -11.60 -7.46
CA PHE A 41 -0.42 -10.27 -7.24
C PHE A 41 0.14 -10.10 -5.82
N LEU A 42 -0.67 -10.42 -4.80
CA LEU A 42 -0.30 -10.30 -3.39
C LEU A 42 0.82 -11.26 -2.96
N ARG A 43 1.03 -12.35 -3.70
CA ARG A 43 2.17 -13.25 -3.48
C ARG A 43 3.45 -12.68 -4.11
N VAL A 44 3.37 -12.18 -5.34
CA VAL A 44 4.56 -11.84 -6.13
C VAL A 44 5.13 -10.47 -5.74
N VAL A 45 4.29 -9.47 -5.48
CA VAL A 45 4.76 -8.11 -5.17
C VAL A 45 5.65 -8.07 -3.92
N PRO A 46 5.28 -8.64 -2.76
CA PRO A 46 6.15 -8.67 -1.60
C PRO A 46 7.44 -9.45 -1.83
N GLY A 47 7.38 -10.56 -2.58
CA GLY A 47 8.57 -11.34 -2.94
C GLY A 47 9.57 -10.55 -3.79
N GLN A 48 9.07 -9.72 -4.70
CA GLN A 48 9.89 -8.85 -5.55
C GLN A 48 10.50 -7.69 -4.78
N PHE A 49 9.76 -7.12 -3.81
CA PHE A 49 10.34 -6.17 -2.86
C PHE A 49 11.47 -6.79 -2.04
N ALA A 50 11.27 -8.00 -1.53
CA ALA A 50 12.30 -8.70 -0.75
C ALA A 50 13.55 -8.99 -1.60
N GLN A 51 13.39 -9.44 -2.84
CA GLN A 51 14.50 -9.69 -3.77
C GLN A 51 15.27 -8.40 -4.06
N ASN A 52 14.58 -7.34 -4.50
CA ASN A 52 15.22 -6.07 -4.81
C ASN A 52 15.98 -5.49 -3.61
N LEU A 53 15.42 -5.60 -2.40
CA LEU A 53 16.07 -5.12 -1.18
C LEU A 53 17.31 -5.95 -0.83
N THR A 54 17.22 -7.28 -0.92
CA THR A 54 18.34 -8.19 -0.63
C THR A 54 19.49 -8.01 -1.62
N ASP A 55 19.16 -7.88 -2.91
CA ASP A 55 20.15 -7.65 -3.98
C ASP A 55 20.84 -6.28 -3.80
N THR A 56 20.09 -5.25 -3.40
CA THR A 56 20.63 -3.90 -3.14
C THR A 56 21.58 -3.90 -1.94
N LEU A 57 21.21 -4.58 -0.85
CA LEU A 57 21.98 -4.57 0.40
C LEU A 57 23.22 -5.50 0.37
N LYS A 58 23.46 -6.25 -0.72
CA LYS A 58 24.50 -7.29 -0.84
C LYS A 58 24.54 -8.31 0.31
N ASN A 59 23.48 -8.38 1.10
CA ASN A 59 23.35 -9.28 2.25
C ASN A 59 22.87 -10.65 1.77
N LYS A 60 23.70 -11.33 0.98
CA LYS A 60 23.44 -12.71 0.52
C LYS A 60 23.29 -13.70 1.67
N GLU A 61 23.75 -13.35 2.86
CA GLU A 61 23.69 -14.17 4.08
C GLU A 61 22.54 -13.80 5.02
N ALA A 62 21.66 -12.86 4.66
CA ALA A 62 20.49 -12.55 5.47
C ALA A 62 19.54 -13.76 5.49
N LYS A 63 19.68 -14.61 6.52
CA LYS A 63 18.78 -15.74 6.81
C LYS A 63 17.39 -15.27 7.23
N GLU A 64 17.24 -13.99 7.57
CA GLU A 64 16.00 -13.42 8.05
C GLU A 64 15.05 -13.06 6.90
N LYS A 65 13.77 -13.35 7.10
CA LYS A 65 12.73 -13.00 6.14
C LYS A 65 12.47 -11.50 6.22
N ILE A 66 12.58 -10.80 5.09
CA ILE A 66 12.20 -9.37 4.97
C ILE A 66 10.78 -9.13 5.50
N TRP A 67 9.83 -9.99 5.14
CA TRP A 67 8.46 -9.94 5.64
C TRP A 67 8.28 -10.91 6.80
N LYS A 68 8.03 -10.37 8.00
CA LYS A 68 7.80 -11.18 9.21
C LYS A 68 6.49 -11.98 9.14
N TYR A 69 5.47 -11.43 8.50
CA TYR A 69 4.12 -12.01 8.46
C TYR A 69 3.54 -12.05 7.04
N ARG A 70 2.48 -12.84 6.87
CA ARG A 70 1.65 -12.80 5.65
C ARG A 70 0.92 -11.45 5.57
N PRO A 71 0.66 -10.94 4.36
CA PRO A 71 -0.08 -9.69 4.20
C PRO A 71 -1.50 -9.83 4.79
N PHE A 72 -1.88 -8.85 5.61
CA PHE A 72 -3.27 -8.69 6.02
C PHE A 72 -4.12 -8.34 4.79
N THR A 73 -5.29 -8.97 4.65
CA THR A 73 -6.21 -8.70 3.53
C THR A 73 -7.64 -8.57 4.03
N ARG A 74 -8.39 -7.62 3.46
CA ARG A 74 -9.81 -7.42 3.75
C ARG A 74 -10.56 -7.06 2.48
N VAL A 75 -11.68 -7.76 2.24
CA VAL A 75 -12.61 -7.38 1.17
C VAL A 75 -13.45 -6.20 1.65
N ILE A 76 -13.46 -5.12 0.87
CA ILE A 76 -14.24 -3.92 1.14
C ILE A 76 -15.62 -4.10 0.48
N LYS A 77 -16.69 -3.95 1.26
CA LYS A 77 -18.08 -4.02 0.79
C LYS A 77 -18.76 -2.68 1.04
N GLY A 78 -19.26 -2.06 -0.02
CA GLY A 78 -19.97 -0.78 0.04
C GLY A 78 -19.07 0.46 0.02
N PHE A 79 -19.70 1.62 -0.20
CA PHE A 79 -19.01 2.88 -0.42
C PHE A 79 -18.41 3.49 0.85
N LYS A 80 -19.13 3.47 1.98
CA LYS A 80 -18.61 4.03 3.24
C LYS A 80 -17.31 3.35 3.69
N PRO A 81 -17.20 2.00 3.73
CA PRO A 81 -15.93 1.35 4.06
C PRO A 81 -14.83 1.61 3.03
N TYR A 82 -15.18 1.76 1.75
CA TYR A 82 -14.24 2.16 0.71
C TYR A 82 -13.64 3.54 0.99
N GLN A 83 -14.47 4.55 1.29
CA GLN A 83 -14.00 5.89 1.64
C GLN A 83 -13.08 5.86 2.86
N ILE A 84 -13.46 5.13 3.91
CA ILE A 84 -12.65 5.03 5.14
C ILE A 84 -11.25 4.46 4.86
N VAL A 85 -11.15 3.40 4.05
CA VAL A 85 -9.85 2.80 3.72
C VAL A 85 -9.05 3.73 2.81
N ARG A 86 -9.71 4.34 1.83
CA ARG A 86 -9.11 5.29 0.90
C ARG A 86 -8.46 6.45 1.65
N ASP A 87 -9.21 7.05 2.55
CA ASP A 87 -8.81 8.18 3.39
C ASP A 87 -7.69 7.80 4.36
N TYR A 88 -7.74 6.58 4.91
CA TYR A 88 -6.66 6.04 5.75
C TYR A 88 -5.35 5.91 4.97
N ILE A 89 -5.38 5.37 3.75
CA ILE A 89 -4.18 5.21 2.92
C ILE A 89 -3.59 6.57 2.55
N GLN A 90 -4.44 7.54 2.21
CA GLN A 90 -4.00 8.91 1.92
C GLN A 90 -3.25 9.53 3.09
N LEU A 91 -3.78 9.39 4.31
CA LEU A 91 -3.12 9.88 5.51
C LEU A 91 -1.73 9.25 5.71
N ASN A 92 -1.60 7.94 5.53
CA ASN A 92 -0.31 7.25 5.67
C ASN A 92 0.69 7.66 4.58
N GLU A 93 0.21 8.02 3.38
CA GLU A 93 1.05 8.57 2.30
C GLU A 93 1.55 9.97 2.66
N CYS A 94 0.68 10.86 3.14
CA CYS A 94 1.09 12.16 3.65
C CYS A 94 2.10 12.03 4.81
N GLU A 95 1.88 11.09 5.74
CA GLU A 95 2.81 10.81 6.85
C GLU A 95 4.18 10.33 6.34
N ALA A 96 4.20 9.43 5.35
CA ALA A 96 5.43 8.99 4.71
C ALA A 96 6.16 10.14 4.00
N ASN A 97 5.42 11.13 3.49
CA ASN A 97 5.95 12.35 2.84
C ASN A 97 6.30 13.48 3.83
N GLY A 98 6.22 13.24 5.15
CA GLY A 98 6.69 14.18 6.18
C GLY A 98 5.60 14.95 6.91
N ARG A 99 4.30 14.70 6.62
CA ARG A 99 3.21 15.29 7.42
C ARG A 99 3.21 14.67 8.83
N PRO A 100 3.07 15.46 9.90
CA PRO A 100 3.00 14.92 11.25
C PRO A 100 1.79 13.99 11.45
N TYR A 101 2.01 12.90 12.19
CA TYR A 101 0.93 11.99 12.59
C TYR A 101 -0.10 12.71 13.47
N LEU A 102 -1.38 12.56 13.12
CA LEU A 102 -2.50 13.09 13.91
C LEU A 102 -3.31 11.95 14.52
N LYS A 103 -3.38 11.90 15.86
CA LYS A 103 -4.20 10.91 16.59
C LYS A 103 -5.69 10.98 16.21
N THR A 104 -6.19 12.18 15.93
CA THR A 104 -7.56 12.42 15.49
C THR A 104 -7.81 12.06 14.02
N ARG A 105 -6.75 11.73 13.27
CA ARG A 105 -6.79 11.41 11.83
C ARG A 105 -7.46 12.54 11.04
N LEU A 106 -8.59 12.26 10.40
CA LEU A 106 -9.37 13.24 9.65
C LEU A 106 -10.39 14.02 10.50
N ARG A 107 -10.58 13.65 11.77
CA ARG A 107 -11.60 14.30 12.60
C ARG A 107 -11.20 15.74 12.88
N GLY A 108 -12.10 16.67 12.56
CA GLY A 108 -11.91 18.10 12.81
C GLY A 108 -11.14 18.85 11.73
N LEU A 109 -10.77 18.20 10.61
CA LEU A 109 -10.16 18.90 9.48
C LEU A 109 -11.19 19.74 8.73
N SER A 110 -10.79 20.95 8.31
CA SER A 110 -11.58 21.80 7.41
C SER A 110 -11.66 21.19 6.02
N GLN A 111 -12.61 21.65 5.20
CA GLN A 111 -12.72 21.20 3.81
C GLN A 111 -11.49 21.53 2.96
N GLU A 112 -10.77 22.60 3.29
CA GLU A 112 -9.51 22.97 2.62
C GLU A 112 -8.40 21.99 3.00
N GLN A 113 -8.25 21.72 4.30
CA GLN A 113 -7.27 20.74 4.81
C GLN A 113 -7.55 19.33 4.28
N LEU A 114 -8.81 18.97 4.07
CA LEU A 114 -9.18 17.70 3.44
C LEU A 114 -8.80 17.65 1.96
N ARG A 115 -8.83 18.78 1.24
CA ARG A 115 -8.36 18.86 -0.16
C ARG A 115 -6.85 18.78 -0.24
N GLU A 116 -6.13 19.48 0.64
CA GLU A 116 -4.66 19.45 0.71
C GLU A 116 -4.10 18.03 0.81
N LEU A 117 -4.84 17.11 1.46
CA LEU A 117 -4.44 15.70 1.52
C LEU A 117 -4.19 15.06 0.15
N TRP A 118 -4.86 15.55 -0.90
CA TRP A 118 -4.89 14.97 -2.24
C TRP A 118 -4.03 15.73 -3.25
N GLU A 119 -3.43 16.84 -2.86
CA GLU A 119 -2.60 17.71 -3.71
C GLU A 119 -1.10 17.38 -3.63
N TYR A 120 -0.73 16.36 -2.83
CA TYR A 120 0.65 15.87 -2.64
C TYR A 120 1.10 14.88 -3.71
#